data_AF-A0A7C5I972-F1
#
_entry.id   AF-A0A7C5I972-F1
#
_cell.length_a   1.000
_cell.length_b   1.000
_cell.length_c   1.000
_cell.angle_alpha   90.00
_cell.angle_beta   90.00
_cell.angle_gamma   90.00
#
_symmetry.space_group_name_H-M   'P 1'
#
loop_
_entity.id
_entity.type
_entity.pdbx_description
1 polymer ?
#
loop_
_entity_poly.entity_id
_entity_poly.type
_entity_poly.pdbx_seq_one_letter_code
_entity_poly.pdbx_strand_id
1 'polypeptide(L)'
;MAMSRLWASIACLAIFTAAGSAAERKVLVYTRNFVTGGTGYVHDNIASSVEAIRKMGAEKGFAVDVSDDPGVFTDANLKQY
;
A
#
# COMPACT_ATOMS: atom_id res chain seq x y z
N MET A 1 4.25 -63.54 4.13
CA MET A 1 2.83 -63.66 4.52
C MET A 1 2.64 -62.84 5.78
N ALA A 2 1.98 -61.67 5.67
CA ALA A 2 1.32 -60.85 6.71
C ALA A 2 2.13 -60.48 8.00
N MET A 3 2.08 -59.28 8.60
CA MET A 3 1.06 -58.24 8.61
C MET A 3 1.65 -56.93 9.20
N SER A 4 1.26 -55.80 8.60
CA SER A 4 1.14 -54.42 9.10
C SER A 4 1.19 -54.12 10.62
N ARG A 5 1.74 -52.95 11.00
CA ARG A 5 1.16 -51.92 11.92
C ARG A 5 1.85 -50.56 11.67
N LEU A 6 1.22 -49.61 10.97
CA LEU A 6 0.33 -48.53 11.44
C LEU A 6 1.05 -47.35 12.17
N TRP A 7 0.67 -46.15 11.72
CA TRP A 7 1.20 -44.82 11.99
C TRP A 7 1.27 -44.40 13.47
N ALA A 8 2.25 -43.54 13.80
CA ALA A 8 2.18 -42.62 14.93
C ALA A 8 2.96 -41.33 14.65
N SER A 9 2.22 -40.33 14.15
CA SER A 9 2.25 -38.95 14.64
C SER A 9 3.62 -38.27 14.85
N ILE A 10 4.14 -37.61 13.81
CA ILE A 10 5.00 -36.43 14.03
C ILE A 10 4.08 -35.21 14.05
N ALA A 11 3.97 -34.69 15.26
CA ALA A 11 3.10 -33.61 15.67
C ALA A 11 3.37 -32.31 14.90
N CYS A 12 2.26 -31.72 14.48
CA CYS A 12 1.97 -30.29 14.44
C CYS A 12 3.08 -29.38 15.00
N LEU A 13 3.78 -28.68 14.11
CA LEU A 13 4.37 -27.39 14.47
C LEU A 13 4.19 -26.43 13.29
N ALA A 14 2.93 -26.12 12.98
CA ALA A 14 2.61 -24.92 12.23
C ALA A 14 2.84 -23.73 13.17
N ILE A 15 4.07 -23.22 13.21
CA ILE A 15 4.35 -21.92 13.81
C ILE A 15 3.72 -20.89 12.87
N PHE A 16 2.44 -20.60 13.09
CA PHE A 16 1.81 -19.45 12.47
C PHE A 16 2.38 -18.23 13.19
N THR A 17 3.50 -17.70 12.69
CA THR A 17 3.95 -16.38 13.08
C THR A 17 2.90 -15.41 12.58
N ALA A 18 1.94 -15.06 13.43
CA ALA A 18 1.15 -13.87 13.28
C ALA A 18 2.10 -12.68 13.50
N ALA A 19 2.93 -12.41 12.49
CA ALA A 19 3.54 -11.10 12.34
C ALA A 19 2.34 -10.16 12.21
N GLY A 20 2.03 -9.43 13.27
CA GLY A 20 1.07 -8.34 13.19
C GLY A 20 1.46 -7.50 11.99
N SER A 21 0.53 -7.35 11.04
CA SER A 21 0.78 -6.52 9.86
C SER A 21 1.10 -5.13 10.38
N ALA A 22 2.38 -4.77 10.38
CA ALA A 22 2.75 -3.36 10.45
C ALA A 22 1.94 -2.69 9.33
N ALA A 23 1.23 -1.61 9.65
CA ALA A 23 0.48 -0.88 8.65
C ALA A 23 1.42 -0.61 7.47
N GLU A 24 1.01 -1.02 6.27
CA GLU A 24 1.80 -0.82 5.07
C GLU A 24 2.10 0.67 4.96
N ARG A 25 3.38 1.05 4.96
CA ARG A 25 3.79 2.45 4.84
C ARG A 25 3.20 2.98 3.54
N LYS A 26 2.47 4.08 3.60
CA LYS A 26 1.72 4.60 2.47
C LYS A 26 1.90 6.11 2.37
N VAL A 27 2.01 6.63 1.16
CA VAL A 27 2.13 8.07 0.90
C VAL A 27 0.98 8.51 0.00
N LEU A 28 0.39 9.67 0.33
CA LEU A 28 -0.55 10.37 -0.52
C LEU A 28 0.19 11.46 -1.32
N VAL A 29 0.16 11.36 -2.64
CA VAL A 29 0.65 12.39 -3.57
C VAL A 29 -0.52 13.23 -4.04
N TYR A 30 -0.59 14.48 -3.59
CA TYR A 30 -1.65 15.41 -3.98
C TYR A 30 -1.21 16.31 -5.13
N THR A 31 -1.96 16.34 -6.23
CA THR A 31 -1.55 17.00 -7.49
C THR A 31 -2.51 18.08 -7.98
N ARG A 32 -3.44 18.55 -7.13
CA ARG A 32 -4.40 19.58 -7.54
C ARG A 32 -3.68 20.85 -7.98
N ASN A 33 -4.05 21.32 -9.16
CA ASN A 33 -3.45 22.46 -9.83
C ASN A 33 -4.47 23.50 -10.28
N PHE A 34 -5.77 23.32 -9.97
CA PHE A 34 -6.83 24.29 -10.21
C PHE A 34 -7.29 24.96 -8.90
N VAL A 35 -7.49 26.28 -8.96
CA VAL A 35 -8.04 27.07 -7.84
C VAL A 35 -9.56 26.93 -7.83
N THR A 36 -10.18 26.98 -6.66
CA THR A 36 -11.65 27.06 -6.58
C THR A 36 -12.14 28.29 -7.37
N GLY A 37 -12.86 28.06 -8.47
CA GLY A 37 -13.40 29.12 -9.33
C GLY A 37 -12.56 29.50 -10.56
N GLY A 38 -11.52 28.75 -10.92
CA GLY A 38 -10.75 29.02 -12.15
C GLY A 38 -9.87 27.88 -12.63
N THR A 39 -9.36 27.99 -13.85
CA THR A 39 -8.39 27.04 -14.43
C THR A 39 -6.99 27.42 -14.00
N GLY A 40 -6.38 26.63 -13.12
CA GLY A 40 -4.95 26.75 -12.86
C GLY A 40 -4.13 25.98 -13.92
N TYR A 41 -2.80 26.06 -13.81
CA TYR A 41 -1.90 25.49 -14.83
C TYR A 41 -1.59 24.03 -14.53
N VAL A 42 -1.90 23.14 -15.49
CA VAL A 42 -1.54 21.73 -15.43
C VAL A 42 -0.13 21.57 -15.97
N HIS A 43 0.82 21.23 -15.12
CA HIS A 43 2.18 20.93 -15.55
C HIS A 43 2.23 19.56 -16.26
N ASP A 44 2.84 19.50 -17.44
CA ASP A 44 3.00 18.27 -18.22
C ASP A 44 3.76 17.16 -17.46
N ASN A 45 4.55 17.54 -16.45
CA ASN A 45 5.36 16.61 -15.66
C ASN A 45 4.61 15.91 -14.52
N ILE A 46 3.30 16.16 -14.32
CA ILE A 46 2.56 15.52 -13.21
C ILE A 46 2.58 14.00 -13.36
N ALA A 47 2.31 13.49 -14.57
CA ALA A 47 2.33 12.05 -14.83
C ALA A 47 3.72 11.44 -14.58
N SER A 48 4.79 12.06 -15.08
CA SER A 48 6.15 11.55 -14.89
C SER A 48 6.61 11.64 -13.43
N SER A 49 6.18 12.66 -12.69
CA SER A 49 6.49 12.82 -11.25
C SER A 49 5.77 11.76 -10.40
N VAL A 50 4.51 11.47 -10.71
CA VAL A 50 3.72 10.40 -10.07
C VAL A 50 4.41 9.04 -10.27
N GLU A 51 4.80 8.72 -11.50
CA GLU A 51 5.48 7.46 -11.81
C GLU A 51 6.84 7.34 -11.11
N ALA A 52 7.59 8.44 -11.01
CA ALA A 52 8.85 8.46 -10.28
C ALA A 52 8.65 8.12 -8.78
N ILE A 53 7.60 8.66 -8.15
CA ILE A 53 7.29 8.39 -6.74
C ILE A 53 6.78 6.95 -6.56
N ARG A 54 5.93 6.46 -7.46
CA ARG A 54 5.48 5.05 -7.45
C ARG A 54 6.65 4.08 -7.56
N LYS A 55 7.59 4.35 -8.47
CA LYS A 55 8.83 3.57 -8.61
C LYS A 55 9.63 3.56 -7.31
N MET A 56 9.82 4.72 -6.69
CA MET A 56 10.49 4.82 -5.39
C MET A 56 9.76 4.02 -4.30
N GLY A 57 8.43 4.05 -4.28
CA GLY A 57 7.60 3.26 -3.36
C GLY A 57 7.83 1.76 -3.51
N ALA A 58 7.81 1.27 -4.74
CA ALA A 58 8.12 -0.13 -5.04
C ALA A 58 9.54 -0.53 -4.60
N GLU A 59 10.53 0.33 -4.84
CA GLU A 59 11.94 0.07 -4.48
C GLU A 59 12.21 0.15 -2.97
N LYS A 60 11.43 0.94 -2.23
CA LYS A 60 11.65 1.22 -0.79
C LYS A 60 10.60 0.61 0.14
N GLY A 61 9.61 -0.09 -0.41
CA GLY A 61 8.57 -0.80 0.33
C GLY A 61 7.53 0.12 0.96
N PHE A 62 6.99 1.06 0.18
CA PHE A 62 5.81 1.85 0.56
C PHE A 62 4.82 1.98 -0.61
N ALA A 63 3.53 1.97 -0.30
CA ALA A 63 2.45 2.20 -1.25
C ALA A 63 2.27 3.69 -1.56
N VAL A 64 1.73 3.99 -2.75
CA VAL A 64 1.53 5.36 -3.23
C VAL A 64 0.13 5.52 -3.79
N ASP A 65 -0.64 6.37 -3.15
CA ASP A 65 -1.91 6.87 -3.67
C ASP A 65 -1.71 8.26 -4.27
N VAL A 66 -2.53 8.60 -5.26
CA VAL A 66 -2.48 9.88 -5.96
C VAL A 66 -3.89 10.44 -6.02
N SER A 67 -4.05 11.72 -5.74
CA SER A 67 -5.34 12.40 -5.85
C SER A 67 -5.15 13.88 -6.18
N ASP A 68 -6.10 14.45 -6.92
CA ASP A 68 -6.29 15.89 -7.10
C ASP A 68 -7.56 16.41 -6.41
N ASP A 69 -8.30 15.53 -5.73
CA ASP A 69 -9.50 15.86 -4.98
C ASP A 69 -9.13 16.36 -3.57
N PRO A 70 -9.45 17.62 -3.19
CA PRO A 70 -9.22 18.08 -1.82
C PRO A 70 -10.02 17.29 -0.77
N GLY A 71 -11.09 16.59 -1.17
CA GLY A 71 -11.95 15.81 -0.28
C GLY A 71 -11.23 14.64 0.40
N VAL A 72 -10.05 14.26 -0.06
CA VAL A 72 -9.22 13.23 0.59
C VAL A 72 -8.62 13.69 1.92
N PHE A 73 -8.57 14.99 2.20
CA PHE A 73 -8.03 15.54 3.45
C PHE A 73 -9.07 15.51 4.59
N THR A 74 -9.50 14.30 4.96
CA THR A 74 -10.30 14.07 6.17
C THR A 74 -9.48 13.35 7.22
N ASP A 75 -9.72 13.63 8.51
CA ASP A 75 -9.04 12.94 9.62
C ASP A 75 -9.15 11.42 9.55
N ALA A 76 -10.28 10.91 9.05
CA ALA A 76 -10.49 9.49 8.87
C ALA A 76 -9.60 8.92 7.78
N ASN A 77 -9.51 9.59 6.62
CA ASN A 77 -8.72 9.13 5.48
C ASN A 77 -7.21 9.26 5.75
N LEU A 78 -6.77 10.34 6.42
CA LEU A 78 -5.34 10.61 6.63
C LEU A 78 -4.65 9.61 7.57
N LYS A 79 -5.39 8.89 8.43
CA LYS A 79 -4.83 7.88 9.35
C LYS A 79 -4.20 6.66 8.69
N GLN A 80 -4.43 6.46 7.39
CA GLN A 80 -3.87 5.33 6.64
C GLN A 80 -2.51 5.65 5.99
N TYR A 81 -2.06 6.90 6.09
CA TYR A 81 -0.80 7.41 5.54
C TYR A 81 0.12 7.81 6.69
#